data_AF-A0A1H6XYH5-F1
#
_entry.id   AF-A0A1H6XYH5-F1
#
_cell.length_a   1.000
_cell.length_b   1.000
_cell.length_c   1.000
_cell.angle_alpha   90.00
_cell.angle_beta   90.00
_cell.angle_gamma   90.00
#
_symmetry.space_group_name_H-M   'P 1'
#
loop_
_entity.id
_entity.type
_entity.pdbx_description
1 polymer ?
#
loop_
_entity_poly.entity_id
_entity_poly.type
_entity_poly.pdbx_seq_one_letter_code
_entity_poly.pdbx_strand_id
1 'polypeptide(L)'
;MKSINHIKSNIFSILFFSLLSSFNVFGQKNIQIEPKPATIFIEQGSHKQIINFDFLVTHTSKDTLYLYKLSVSVFDADNNLLQTRFLDNNGTAPSIKTLSKRIWNGEETHLIFNPFSEFEITTPIKSLQYEWTFLNNADKEFVYKSTIYPEKYTQKNKLAFPLKGRTLVYDAHDHNSHHRRFDYTFTPIKNFGISTNFMRYAYDFVILDDENKQFKNKGETNEDYYSFGSQIYAVANGKVIYASNNHKDDKQFDVMKLKDNQLELYGNCIAIEHDDKSISIYGHLKENSLKVKVGDVVKTNQEIAQIGVSGSSFFPHLHFEVRNSISNIAEGLPSYFDNVLLLEGKLKRKLTPGLVETGNIIETK
;
A
#
# COMPACT_ATOMS: atom_id res chain seq x y z
N MET A 1 22.23 -56.25 45.25
CA MET A 1 22.04 -55.16 46.24
C MET A 1 22.02 -53.86 45.43
N LYS A 2 20.87 -53.21 45.20
CA LYS A 2 20.35 -52.08 46.00
C LYS A 2 21.51 -51.16 46.46
N SER A 3 21.64 -49.92 46.03
CA SER A 3 20.62 -48.87 46.21
C SER A 3 20.67 -47.73 45.18
N ILE A 4 19.48 -47.23 44.92
CA ILE A 4 19.08 -45.97 44.26
C ILE A 4 19.32 -44.79 45.20
N ASN A 5 19.67 -43.61 44.65
CA ASN A 5 19.09 -42.28 44.94
C ASN A 5 19.84 -41.22 44.10
N HIS A 6 19.24 -40.77 42.99
CA HIS A 6 18.52 -39.49 42.85
C HIS A 6 19.40 -38.24 42.93
N ILE A 7 19.46 -37.45 41.85
CA ILE A 7 19.01 -36.04 41.81
C ILE A 7 19.19 -35.43 40.39
N LYS A 8 18.03 -35.06 39.84
CA LYS A 8 17.68 -33.93 38.95
C LYS A 8 18.24 -33.82 37.52
N SER A 9 17.28 -33.97 36.61
CA SER A 9 17.25 -33.51 35.22
C SER A 9 17.52 -32.00 35.09
N ASN A 10 18.42 -31.62 34.19
CA ASN A 10 18.44 -30.28 33.61
C ASN A 10 17.76 -30.35 32.23
N ILE A 11 16.51 -29.89 32.20
CA ILE A 11 15.80 -29.53 30.99
C ILE A 11 16.40 -28.20 30.51
N PHE A 12 17.03 -28.20 29.33
CA PHE A 12 17.42 -26.98 28.64
C PHE A 12 16.15 -26.31 28.10
N SER A 13 15.59 -25.38 28.86
CA SER A 13 14.62 -24.41 28.36
C SER A 13 15.36 -23.37 27.51
N ILE A 14 15.19 -23.44 26.19
CA ILE A 14 15.61 -22.39 25.26
C ILE A 14 14.64 -21.23 25.45
N LEU A 15 15.03 -20.26 26.29
CA LEU A 15 14.40 -18.94 26.33
C LEU A 15 14.80 -18.17 25.06
N PHE A 16 13.84 -17.98 24.17
CA PHE A 16 13.91 -16.93 23.14
C PHE A 16 13.95 -15.58 23.85
N PHE A 17 15.14 -15.00 23.99
CA PHE A 17 15.26 -13.58 24.29
C PHE A 17 14.92 -12.81 23.02
N SER A 18 13.71 -12.24 22.98
CA SER A 18 13.41 -11.12 22.08
C SER A 18 14.39 -10.01 22.40
N LEU A 19 15.22 -9.62 21.43
CA LEU A 19 16.06 -8.42 21.51
C LEU A 19 15.13 -7.21 21.71
N LEU A 20 15.01 -6.75 22.96
CA LEU A 20 14.49 -5.43 23.26
C LEU A 20 15.51 -4.42 22.73
N SER A 21 15.09 -3.63 21.76
CA SER A 21 15.80 -2.44 21.31
C SER A 21 16.06 -1.52 22.49
N SER A 22 17.32 -1.32 22.83
CA SER A 22 17.75 -0.38 23.86
C SER A 22 17.59 1.05 23.33
N PHE A 23 16.52 1.73 23.74
CA PHE A 23 16.32 3.17 23.55
C PHE A 23 17.16 3.94 24.58
N ASN A 24 18.23 4.60 24.14
CA ASN A 24 18.81 5.71 24.91
C ASN A 24 18.16 7.02 24.42
N VAL A 25 17.22 7.54 25.22
CA VAL A 25 16.64 8.88 25.03
C VAL A 25 16.89 9.70 26.29
N PHE A 26 17.90 10.56 26.26
CA PHE A 26 17.99 11.70 27.18
C PHE A 26 17.40 12.91 26.45
N GLY A 27 16.14 13.25 26.76
CA GLY A 27 15.45 14.44 26.25
C GLY A 27 13.99 14.17 25.90
N GLN A 28 13.08 14.64 26.77
CA GLN A 28 11.62 14.78 26.62
C GLN A 28 10.89 13.70 25.77
N LYS A 29 10.23 12.73 26.44
CA LYS A 29 9.40 11.66 25.86
C LYS A 29 8.04 12.16 25.30
N ASN A 30 8.03 13.30 24.61
CA ASN A 30 6.79 13.95 24.19
C ASN A 30 6.39 13.64 22.75
N ILE A 31 7.23 12.96 21.97
CA ILE A 31 6.91 12.49 20.63
C ILE A 31 7.16 10.98 20.54
N GLN A 32 6.20 10.28 19.97
CA GLN A 32 6.29 8.88 19.58
C GLN A 32 6.16 8.78 18.06
N ILE A 33 7.13 8.13 17.41
CA ILE A 33 7.20 7.97 15.95
C ILE A 33 7.14 6.48 15.64
N GLU A 34 6.01 6.02 15.11
CA GLU A 34 5.81 4.62 14.77
C GLU A 34 5.78 4.42 13.25
N PRO A 35 6.69 3.63 12.68
CA PRO A 35 6.56 3.20 11.29
C PRO A 35 5.35 2.26 11.13
N LYS A 36 4.56 2.45 10.07
CA LYS A 36 3.42 1.59 9.69
C LYS A 36 3.50 1.23 8.21
N PRO A 37 3.25 -0.03 7.82
CA PRO A 37 2.81 -1.15 8.67
C PRO A 37 3.96 -1.74 9.52
N ALA A 38 3.65 -2.73 10.36
CA ALA A 38 4.65 -3.39 11.21
C ALA A 38 5.74 -4.10 10.40
N THR A 39 5.37 -4.76 9.31
CA THR A 39 6.31 -5.35 8.35
C THR A 39 6.45 -4.43 7.15
N ILE A 40 7.65 -3.87 6.97
CA ILE A 40 7.94 -2.97 5.86
C ILE A 40 8.65 -3.74 4.77
N PHE A 41 8.15 -3.63 3.55
CA PHE A 41 8.67 -4.36 2.41
C PHE A 41 9.57 -3.49 1.53
N ILE A 42 10.58 -4.12 0.94
CA ILE A 42 11.32 -3.62 -0.22
C ILE A 42 10.78 -4.33 -1.46
N GLU A 43 10.21 -3.54 -2.38
CA GLU A 43 9.89 -3.96 -3.73
C GLU A 43 11.10 -3.71 -4.64
N GLN A 44 11.44 -4.71 -5.46
CA GLN A 44 12.59 -4.62 -6.36
C GLN A 44 12.13 -4.22 -7.77
N GLY A 45 12.37 -2.97 -8.16
CA GLY A 45 12.30 -2.54 -9.54
C GLY A 45 13.57 -2.89 -10.32
N SER A 46 13.60 -2.65 -11.63
CA SER A 46 14.78 -2.97 -12.45
C SER A 46 16.03 -2.15 -12.08
N HIS A 47 15.85 -0.91 -11.64
CA HIS A 47 16.95 0.02 -11.30
C HIS A 47 16.68 0.80 -9.99
N LYS A 48 15.67 0.39 -9.23
CA LYS A 48 15.27 1.06 -7.99
C LYS A 48 14.71 0.09 -6.97
N GLN A 49 14.78 0.48 -5.71
CA GLN A 49 14.14 -0.19 -4.57
C GLN A 49 13.05 0.74 -4.03
N ILE A 50 11.83 0.21 -3.92
CA ILE A 50 10.68 0.94 -3.39
C ILE A 50 10.36 0.41 -2.00
N ILE A 51 10.17 1.30 -1.03
CA ILE A 51 9.97 0.99 0.38
C ILE A 51 8.75 1.78 0.86
N ASN A 52 7.59 1.15 0.73
CA ASN A 52 6.30 1.78 0.98
C ASN A 52 5.84 1.58 2.42
N PHE A 53 6.01 2.62 3.23
CA PHE A 53 5.54 2.73 4.61
C PHE A 53 5.40 4.20 4.99
N ASP A 54 4.72 4.48 6.10
CA ASP A 54 4.46 5.82 6.62
C ASP A 54 4.72 5.88 8.13
N PHE A 55 4.58 7.06 8.72
CA PHE A 55 4.82 7.27 10.14
C PHE A 55 3.56 7.75 10.85
N LEU A 56 3.14 7.05 11.90
CA LEU A 56 2.21 7.58 12.88
C LEU A 56 3.02 8.37 13.91
N VAL A 57 2.85 9.69 13.92
CA VAL A 57 3.58 10.60 14.81
C VAL A 57 2.61 11.17 15.83
N THR A 58 2.81 10.80 17.09
CA THR A 58 1.98 11.21 18.22
C THR A 58 2.74 12.18 19.10
N HIS A 59 2.18 13.36 19.30
CA HIS A 59 2.61 14.32 20.31
C HIS A 59 1.75 14.15 21.57
N THR A 60 2.38 14.06 22.74
CA THR A 60 1.70 13.78 24.03
C THR A 60 1.79 14.94 25.02
N SER A 61 2.19 16.12 24.57
CA SER A 61 2.29 17.31 25.42
C SER A 61 1.36 18.40 24.93
N LYS A 62 1.16 19.44 25.74
CA LYS A 62 0.32 20.59 25.38
C LYS A 62 1.06 21.68 24.60
N ASP A 63 2.36 21.53 24.42
CA ASP A 63 3.18 22.48 23.67
C ASP A 63 2.89 22.36 22.16
N THR A 64 3.27 23.40 21.40
CA THR A 64 3.30 23.34 19.94
C THR A 64 4.66 22.87 19.46
N LEU A 65 4.67 21.94 18.51
CA LEU A 65 5.87 21.47 17.82
C LEU A 65 5.73 21.60 16.30
N TYR A 66 6.81 22.06 15.67
CA TYR A 66 6.94 22.22 14.23
C TYR A 66 7.99 21.23 13.72
N LEU A 67 7.62 20.36 12.77
CA LEU A 67 8.61 19.58 12.05
C LEU A 67 9.40 20.51 11.13
N TYR A 68 10.67 20.73 11.48
CA TYR A 68 11.58 21.67 10.82
C TYR A 68 12.42 20.99 9.75
N LYS A 69 12.90 19.77 10.03
CA LYS A 69 13.70 18.96 9.11
C LYS A 69 13.36 17.48 9.28
N LEU A 70 13.36 16.76 8.16
CA LEU A 70 13.27 15.30 8.11
C LEU A 70 14.37 14.78 7.19
N SER A 71 15.19 13.86 7.66
CA SER A 71 16.23 13.24 6.84
C SER A 71 16.24 11.73 6.97
N VAL A 72 16.76 11.06 5.94
CA VAL A 72 16.99 9.62 5.92
C VAL A 72 18.40 9.32 5.43
N SER A 73 19.10 8.43 6.12
CA SER A 73 20.36 7.83 5.69
C SER A 73 20.15 6.34 5.46
N VAL A 74 20.59 5.84 4.30
CA VAL A 74 20.32 4.48 3.84
C VAL A 74 21.62 3.68 3.86
N PHE A 75 21.60 2.47 4.40
CA PHE A 75 22.78 1.64 4.59
C PHE A 75 22.62 0.24 4.00
N ASP A 76 23.72 -0.33 3.54
CA ASP A 76 23.81 -1.75 3.16
C ASP A 76 24.02 -2.67 4.38
N ALA A 77 24.22 -3.97 4.12
CA ALA A 77 24.41 -4.99 5.16
C ALA A 77 25.72 -4.84 5.96
N ASP A 78 26.72 -4.17 5.39
CA ASP A 78 28.03 -3.94 6.00
C ASP A 78 28.10 -2.58 6.71
N ASN A 79 26.95 -1.88 6.84
CA ASN A 79 26.81 -0.53 7.37
C ASN A 79 27.52 0.56 6.56
N ASN A 80 27.78 0.35 5.27
CA ASN A 80 28.22 1.43 4.41
C ASN A 80 27.04 2.34 4.08
N LEU A 81 27.27 3.65 4.13
CA LEU A 81 26.28 4.65 3.72
C LEU A 81 26.12 4.63 2.20
N LEU A 82 24.89 4.37 1.73
CA LEU A 82 24.54 4.35 0.31
C LEU A 82 24.03 5.70 -0.18
N GLN A 83 23.14 6.35 0.58
CA GLN A 83 22.54 7.63 0.21
C GLN A 83 21.98 8.36 1.44
N THR A 84 21.98 9.68 1.39
CA THR A 84 21.24 10.54 2.34
C THR A 84 20.30 11.47 1.57
N ARG A 85 19.07 11.64 2.07
CA ARG A 85 18.09 12.61 1.56
C ARG A 85 17.48 13.38 2.72
N PHE A 86 16.99 14.58 2.45
CA PHE A 86 16.35 15.41 3.47
C PHE A 86 15.36 16.41 2.88
N LEU A 87 14.41 16.81 3.72
CA LEU A 87 13.55 17.98 3.55
C LEU A 87 13.82 18.91 4.73
N ASP A 88 13.95 20.21 4.47
CA ASP A 88 14.26 21.21 5.49
C ASP A 88 13.55 22.55 5.22
N ASN A 89 13.73 23.48 6.15
CA ASN A 89 13.13 24.81 6.08
C ASN A 89 13.97 25.84 5.29
N ASN A 90 14.99 25.40 4.53
CA ASN A 90 15.87 26.30 3.80
C ASN A 90 15.25 26.77 2.46
N GLY A 91 15.62 27.97 2.01
CA GLY A 91 15.18 28.56 0.73
C GLY A 91 13.87 29.36 0.81
N THR A 92 13.50 29.99 -0.31
CA THR A 92 12.28 30.83 -0.42
C THR A 92 11.00 30.01 -0.53
N ALA A 93 11.11 28.79 -1.06
CA ALA A 93 10.06 27.77 -1.09
C ALA A 93 10.58 26.48 -0.43
N PRO A 94 10.63 26.42 0.91
CA PRO A 94 11.27 25.31 1.62
C PRO A 94 10.67 23.95 1.33
N SER A 95 11.55 22.96 1.12
CA SER A 95 11.19 21.59 0.78
C SER A 95 10.32 20.92 1.85
N ILE A 96 10.52 21.25 3.14
CA ILE A 96 9.69 20.72 4.23
C ILE A 96 8.21 21.10 4.11
N LYS A 97 7.87 22.16 3.37
CA LYS A 97 6.48 22.56 3.13
C LYS A 97 5.73 21.63 2.18
N THR A 98 6.43 20.70 1.51
CA THR A 98 5.82 19.64 0.70
C THR A 98 5.21 18.53 1.57
N LEU A 99 5.62 18.41 2.84
CA LEU A 99 4.97 17.53 3.81
C LEU A 99 3.72 18.19 4.40
N SER A 100 2.61 17.45 4.37
CA SER A 100 1.39 17.81 5.09
C SER A 100 1.54 17.55 6.60
N LYS A 101 0.66 18.14 7.41
CA LYS A 101 0.54 17.88 8.87
C LYS A 101 1.85 17.97 9.65
N ARG A 102 2.61 19.04 9.41
CA ARG A 102 3.94 19.32 9.98
C ARG A 102 3.92 20.12 11.30
N ILE A 103 2.75 20.34 11.89
CA ILE A 103 2.57 21.13 13.11
C ILE A 103 1.65 20.32 14.03
N TRP A 104 2.09 20.10 15.27
CA TRP A 104 1.31 19.50 16.34
C TRP A 104 0.98 20.59 17.35
N ASN A 105 -0.30 20.87 17.56
CA ASN A 105 -0.77 21.89 18.49
C ASN A 105 -1.35 21.23 19.73
N GLY A 106 -0.47 20.77 20.61
CA GLY A 106 -0.84 19.97 21.76
C GLY A 106 -0.96 18.47 21.44
N GLU A 107 -1.80 17.77 22.19
CA GLU A 107 -1.90 16.30 22.13
C GLU A 107 -2.60 15.84 20.85
N GLU A 108 -1.82 15.53 19.83
CA GLU A 108 -2.31 15.19 18.50
C GLU A 108 -1.55 14.01 17.91
N THR A 109 -2.20 13.29 17.00
CA THR A 109 -1.58 12.23 16.21
C THR A 109 -1.79 12.51 14.73
N HIS A 110 -0.73 12.40 13.95
CA HIS A 110 -0.76 12.59 12.51
C HIS A 110 -0.13 11.39 11.81
N LEU A 111 -0.79 10.91 10.75
CA LEU A 111 -0.15 10.06 9.76
C LEU A 111 0.67 10.95 8.81
N ILE A 112 1.98 10.71 8.76
CA ILE A 112 2.92 11.39 7.87
C ILE A 112 3.35 10.42 6.79
N PHE A 113 2.96 10.73 5.55
CA PHE A 113 3.37 9.93 4.39
C PHE A 113 4.87 10.04 4.18
N ASN A 114 5.57 8.91 4.08
CA ASN A 114 7.02 8.93 3.91
C ASN A 114 7.38 9.59 2.56
N PRO A 115 8.12 10.72 2.54
CA PRO A 115 8.50 11.38 1.31
C PRO A 115 9.65 10.64 0.58
N PHE A 116 10.29 9.68 1.24
CA PHE A 116 11.45 8.94 0.73
C PHE A 116 11.11 7.46 0.50
N SER A 117 10.18 7.18 -0.40
CA SER A 117 9.75 5.81 -0.72
C SER A 117 10.58 5.12 -1.79
N GLU A 118 11.34 5.86 -2.60
CA GLU A 118 12.00 5.31 -3.79
C GLU A 118 13.49 5.63 -3.85
N PHE A 119 14.33 4.62 -4.04
CA PHE A 119 15.79 4.74 -4.10
C PHE A 119 16.34 4.13 -5.38
N GLU A 120 16.94 4.95 -6.25
CA GLU A 120 17.64 4.52 -7.47
C GLU A 120 19.02 3.93 -7.12
N ILE A 121 19.02 2.83 -6.37
CA ILE A 121 20.22 2.17 -5.86
C ILE A 121 20.11 0.69 -6.17
N THR A 122 21.15 0.12 -6.76
CA THR A 122 21.23 -1.31 -7.09
C THR A 122 21.74 -2.15 -5.91
N THR A 123 22.59 -1.57 -5.05
CA THR A 123 23.05 -2.22 -3.81
C THR A 123 21.86 -2.48 -2.88
N PRO A 124 21.67 -3.71 -2.38
CA PRO A 124 20.57 -4.03 -1.48
C PRO A 124 20.56 -3.17 -0.21
N ILE A 125 19.42 -2.54 0.06
CA ILE A 125 19.22 -1.74 1.27
C ILE A 125 19.00 -2.68 2.46
N LYS A 126 19.72 -2.45 3.57
CA LYS A 126 19.54 -3.19 4.83
C LYS A 126 18.80 -2.39 5.89
N SER A 127 19.09 -1.09 5.99
CA SER A 127 18.46 -0.23 6.99
C SER A 127 18.32 1.22 6.53
N LEU A 128 17.34 1.91 7.11
CA LEU A 128 17.11 3.33 6.94
C LEU A 128 17.11 4.00 8.30
N GLN A 129 18.00 4.98 8.51
CA GLN A 129 18.04 5.79 9.71
C GLN A 129 17.39 7.14 9.43
N TYR A 130 16.25 7.38 10.07
CA TYR A 130 15.54 8.64 10.01
C TYR A 130 15.95 9.55 11.16
N GLU A 131 16.08 10.83 10.87
CA GLU A 131 16.29 11.90 11.85
C GLU A 131 15.25 12.99 11.65
N TRP A 132 14.50 13.27 12.72
CA TRP A 132 13.40 14.23 12.77
C TRP A 132 13.81 15.38 13.68
N THR A 133 13.85 16.59 13.13
CA THR A 133 14.16 17.79 13.88
C THR A 133 12.88 18.60 14.06
N PHE A 134 12.47 18.78 15.32
CA PHE A 134 11.34 19.61 15.70
C PHE A 134 11.82 20.90 16.38
N LEU A 135 11.07 21.97 16.18
CA LEU A 135 11.18 23.22 16.95
C LEU A 135 9.94 23.41 17.80
N ASN A 136 10.07 24.00 18.98
CA ASN A 136 8.93 24.55 19.72
C ASN A 136 8.77 26.05 19.48
N ASN A 137 7.79 26.69 20.13
CA ASN A 137 7.53 28.13 20.02
C ASN A 137 8.68 29.04 20.49
N ALA A 138 9.68 28.50 21.20
CA ALA A 138 10.86 29.23 21.65
C ALA A 138 12.09 28.92 20.80
N ASP A 139 11.90 28.36 19.60
CA ASP A 139 12.95 27.91 18.67
C ASP A 139 13.92 26.89 19.28
N LYS A 140 13.51 26.19 20.35
CA LYS A 140 14.30 25.11 20.94
C LYS A 140 14.18 23.87 20.05
N GLU A 141 15.34 23.31 19.69
CA GLU A 141 15.44 22.13 18.84
C GLU A 141 15.33 20.82 19.63
N PHE A 142 14.61 19.86 19.04
CA PHE A 142 14.49 18.48 19.52
C PHE A 142 14.73 17.52 18.36
N VAL A 143 15.68 16.59 18.53
CA VAL A 143 16.04 15.62 17.49
C VAL A 143 15.63 14.22 17.93
N TYR A 144 14.88 13.53 17.07
CA TYR A 144 14.45 12.16 17.27
C TYR A 144 14.99 11.28 16.15
N LYS A 145 15.53 10.12 16.50
CA LYS A 145 16.06 9.15 15.54
C LYS A 145 15.27 7.86 15.58
N SER A 146 15.05 7.26 14.41
CA SER A 146 14.49 5.92 14.28
C SER A 146 15.27 5.14 13.23
N THR A 147 15.37 3.82 13.42
CA THR A 147 16.01 2.92 12.45
C THR A 147 14.99 1.90 11.99
N ILE A 148 14.84 1.78 10.68
CA ILE A 148 13.90 0.89 10.01
C ILE A 148 14.70 -0.22 9.33
N TYR A 149 14.23 -1.45 9.51
CA TYR A 149 14.80 -2.65 8.89
C TYR A 149 13.75 -3.28 7.97
N PRO A 150 13.67 -2.84 6.71
CA PRO A 150 12.73 -3.39 5.76
C PRO A 150 13.14 -4.80 5.32
N GLU A 151 12.17 -5.60 4.87
CA GLU A 151 12.34 -6.96 4.39
C GLU A 151 12.14 -7.02 2.88
N LYS A 152 12.95 -7.80 2.16
CA LYS A 152 12.72 -8.01 0.73
C LYS A 152 11.38 -8.73 0.53
N TYR A 153 10.48 -8.15 -0.25
CA TYR A 153 9.24 -8.83 -0.60
C TYR A 153 9.49 -9.91 -1.66
N THR A 154 8.89 -11.07 -1.44
CA THR A 154 8.89 -12.17 -2.40
C THR A 154 7.44 -12.58 -2.66
N GLN A 155 6.95 -12.25 -3.84
CA GLN A 155 5.63 -12.69 -4.28
C GLN A 155 5.63 -14.21 -4.44
N LYS A 156 4.71 -14.90 -3.76
CA LYS A 156 4.61 -16.36 -3.78
C LYS A 156 3.75 -16.86 -4.95
N ASN A 157 2.65 -16.16 -5.25
CA ASN A 157 1.76 -16.51 -6.35
C ASN A 157 2.22 -15.89 -7.66
N LYS A 158 2.13 -16.68 -8.74
CA LYS A 158 2.23 -16.15 -10.08
C LYS A 158 0.93 -15.44 -10.44
N LEU A 159 0.95 -14.12 -10.64
CA LEU A 159 -0.27 -13.34 -10.92
C LEU A 159 -0.34 -12.98 -12.41
N ALA A 160 -1.37 -13.44 -13.10
CA ALA A 160 -1.72 -12.95 -14.43
C ALA A 160 -2.36 -11.55 -14.33
N PHE A 161 -2.18 -10.72 -15.36
CA PHE A 161 -2.88 -9.43 -15.43
C PHE A 161 -4.40 -9.63 -15.57
N PRO A 162 -5.25 -8.90 -14.83
CA PRO A 162 -6.68 -9.18 -14.74
C PRO A 162 -7.52 -8.69 -15.93
N LEU A 163 -6.92 -7.97 -16.88
CA LEU A 163 -7.61 -7.39 -18.04
C LEU A 163 -6.96 -7.84 -19.35
N LYS A 164 -7.62 -7.56 -20.46
CA LYS A 164 -7.08 -7.72 -21.81
C LYS A 164 -7.10 -6.39 -22.55
N GLY A 165 -6.14 -6.21 -23.45
CA GLY A 165 -6.02 -5.03 -24.28
C GLY A 165 -5.06 -4.00 -23.69
N ARG A 166 -5.05 -2.80 -24.29
CA ARG A 166 -4.22 -1.69 -23.82
C ARG A 166 -4.83 -1.09 -22.57
N THR A 167 -4.00 -0.84 -21.56
CA THR A 167 -4.44 -0.37 -20.25
C THR A 167 -3.54 0.76 -19.75
N LEU A 168 -4.15 1.85 -19.33
CA LEU A 168 -3.51 2.84 -18.48
C LEU A 168 -3.54 2.34 -17.04
N VAL A 169 -2.38 2.34 -16.40
CA VAL A 169 -2.25 2.21 -14.96
C VAL A 169 -2.50 3.58 -14.36
N TYR A 170 -3.73 3.83 -13.93
CA TYR A 170 -4.17 5.13 -13.44
C TYR A 170 -3.65 5.42 -12.02
N ASP A 171 -3.51 4.37 -11.21
CA ASP A 171 -2.90 4.39 -9.88
C ASP A 171 -2.14 3.07 -9.66
N ALA A 172 -1.07 3.09 -8.87
CA ALA A 172 -0.23 1.92 -8.59
C ALA A 172 0.45 2.03 -7.20
N HIS A 173 1.66 1.47 -7.03
CA HIS A 173 2.36 1.46 -5.74
C HIS A 173 3.27 2.68 -5.51
N ASP A 174 3.52 3.50 -6.54
CA ASP A 174 4.57 4.51 -6.53
C ASP A 174 4.20 5.77 -5.73
N HIS A 175 5.14 6.72 -5.66
CA HIS A 175 4.97 7.96 -4.90
C HIS A 175 3.71 8.77 -5.27
N ASN A 176 3.25 8.71 -6.52
CA ASN A 176 2.12 9.50 -7.00
C ASN A 176 0.76 8.87 -6.67
N SER A 177 0.75 7.60 -6.24
CA SER A 177 -0.48 6.89 -5.93
C SER A 177 -1.31 7.58 -4.86
N HIS A 178 -2.60 7.72 -5.12
CA HIS A 178 -3.55 8.21 -4.12
C HIS A 178 -3.96 7.11 -3.14
N HIS A 179 -3.97 5.84 -3.54
CA HIS A 179 -4.21 4.70 -2.65
C HIS A 179 -3.12 4.53 -1.59
N ARG A 180 -1.87 4.80 -1.95
CA ARG A 180 -0.75 4.94 -0.99
C ARG A 180 -1.01 6.04 0.06
N ARG A 181 -1.77 7.07 -0.31
CA ARG A 181 -2.06 8.27 0.50
C ARG A 181 -3.35 8.18 1.32
N PHE A 182 -3.86 6.97 1.55
CA PHE A 182 -5.05 6.76 2.36
C PHE A 182 -4.80 7.03 3.86
N ASP A 183 -5.38 8.13 4.36
CA ASP A 183 -5.24 8.57 5.75
C ASP A 183 -6.32 7.96 6.66
N TYR A 184 -6.03 6.78 7.19
CA TYR A 184 -6.90 6.09 8.16
C TYR A 184 -6.97 6.77 9.54
N THR A 185 -6.20 7.83 9.79
CA THR A 185 -6.29 8.61 11.03
C THR A 185 -7.33 9.73 10.96
N PHE A 186 -7.82 10.04 9.76
CA PHE A 186 -8.89 11.03 9.57
C PHE A 186 -10.16 10.58 10.31
N THR A 187 -10.68 11.43 11.21
CA THR A 187 -11.73 11.06 12.16
C THR A 187 -12.94 10.35 11.53
N PRO A 188 -13.51 10.81 10.40
CA PRO A 188 -14.57 10.08 9.72
C PRO A 188 -14.21 8.63 9.35
N ILE A 189 -12.99 8.40 8.84
CA ILE A 189 -12.51 7.06 8.45
C ILE A 189 -12.23 6.20 9.69
N LYS A 190 -11.55 6.78 10.69
CA LYS A 190 -11.21 6.11 11.95
C LYS A 190 -12.45 5.59 12.68
N ASN A 191 -13.57 6.32 12.61
CA ASN A 191 -14.83 5.93 13.24
C ASN A 191 -15.47 4.68 12.60
N PHE A 192 -15.01 4.24 11.43
CA PHE A 192 -15.40 2.96 10.80
C PHE A 192 -14.51 1.78 11.24
N GLY A 193 -13.65 1.99 12.24
CA GLY A 193 -12.76 0.96 12.77
C GLY A 193 -11.60 0.60 11.84
N ILE A 194 -11.38 1.38 10.78
CA ILE A 194 -10.21 1.27 9.90
C ILE A 194 -8.98 1.80 10.65
N SER A 195 -7.91 1.02 10.71
CA SER A 195 -6.69 1.41 11.43
C SER A 195 -5.38 1.13 10.68
N THR A 196 -5.50 0.69 9.43
CA THR A 196 -4.41 0.28 8.54
C THR A 196 -4.66 0.81 7.13
N ASN A 197 -3.64 0.79 6.26
CA ASN A 197 -3.81 1.13 4.84
C ASN A 197 -3.87 -0.15 4.00
N PHE A 198 -5.09 -0.66 3.85
CA PHE A 198 -5.36 -1.85 3.06
C PHE A 198 -5.19 -1.64 1.54
N MET A 199 -5.16 -0.39 1.05
CA MET A 199 -4.98 -0.04 -0.37
C MET A 199 -3.55 0.38 -0.72
N ARG A 200 -2.59 0.26 0.21
CA ARG A 200 -1.20 0.75 0.03
C ARG A 200 -0.53 0.31 -1.29
N TYR A 201 -0.93 -0.85 -1.80
CA TYR A 201 -0.44 -1.47 -3.02
C TYR A 201 -1.60 -1.79 -3.98
N ALA A 202 -2.61 -0.92 -4.00
CA ALA A 202 -3.72 -1.04 -4.93
C ALA A 202 -3.37 -0.45 -6.30
N TYR A 203 -4.16 -0.84 -7.29
CA TYR A 203 -4.10 -0.38 -8.66
C TYR A 203 -5.46 0.07 -9.12
N ASP A 204 -5.46 1.12 -9.93
CA ASP A 204 -6.59 1.45 -10.77
C ASP A 204 -6.20 1.24 -12.24
N PHE A 205 -6.96 0.39 -12.93
CA PHE A 205 -6.72 0.06 -14.34
C PHE A 205 -7.83 0.59 -15.23
N VAL A 206 -7.44 1.28 -16.30
CA VAL A 206 -8.35 1.90 -17.26
C VAL A 206 -8.03 1.41 -18.66
N ILE A 207 -9.01 0.83 -19.35
CA ILE A 207 -8.82 0.35 -20.72
C ILE A 207 -8.76 1.53 -21.68
N LEU A 208 -7.85 1.43 -22.63
CA LEU A 208 -7.64 2.42 -23.67
C LEU A 208 -7.98 1.86 -25.05
N ASP A 209 -8.35 2.74 -25.97
CA ASP A 209 -8.33 2.44 -27.40
C ASP A 209 -6.89 2.48 -27.98
N ASP A 210 -6.79 2.27 -29.29
CA ASP A 210 -5.51 2.29 -30.01
C ASP A 210 -4.86 3.68 -30.07
N GLU A 211 -5.62 4.76 -29.82
CA GLU A 211 -5.17 6.14 -29.74
C GLU A 211 -4.85 6.60 -28.30
N ASN A 212 -4.87 5.68 -27.33
CA ASN A 212 -4.66 5.93 -25.89
C ASN A 212 -5.76 6.79 -25.23
N LYS A 213 -6.99 6.80 -25.77
CA LYS A 213 -8.14 7.46 -25.16
C LYS A 213 -8.85 6.51 -24.20
N GLN A 214 -9.33 7.06 -23.09
CA GLN A 214 -10.09 6.32 -22.07
C GLN A 214 -11.58 6.17 -22.41
N PHE A 215 -12.08 7.06 -23.28
CA PHE A 215 -13.49 7.12 -23.66
C PHE A 215 -13.66 7.63 -25.10
N LYS A 216 -14.80 7.28 -25.70
CA LYS A 216 -15.34 7.92 -26.90
C LYS A 216 -16.15 9.16 -26.51
N ASN A 217 -16.48 10.00 -27.49
CA ASN A 217 -17.27 11.22 -27.28
C ASN A 217 -16.67 12.14 -26.21
N LYS A 218 -17.38 12.40 -25.11
CA LYS A 218 -16.99 13.32 -24.02
C LYS A 218 -16.71 12.63 -22.68
N GLY A 219 -16.99 11.33 -22.55
CA GLY A 219 -16.79 10.63 -21.27
C GLY A 219 -17.81 11.03 -20.20
N GLU A 220 -19.00 11.47 -20.61
CA GLU A 220 -20.06 11.94 -19.69
C GLU A 220 -20.88 10.78 -19.13
N THR A 221 -21.11 9.73 -19.93
CA THR A 221 -21.81 8.50 -19.51
C THR A 221 -20.85 7.35 -19.24
N ASN A 222 -21.30 6.31 -18.56
CA ASN A 222 -20.47 5.13 -18.33
C ASN A 222 -20.12 4.43 -19.66
N GLU A 223 -21.07 4.34 -20.57
CA GLU A 223 -20.95 3.68 -21.88
C GLU A 223 -19.99 4.39 -22.84
N ASP A 224 -19.59 5.63 -22.53
CA ASP A 224 -18.52 6.32 -23.24
C ASP A 224 -17.13 5.74 -22.92
N TYR A 225 -16.92 5.17 -21.74
CA TYR A 225 -15.62 4.62 -21.34
C TYR A 225 -15.38 3.23 -21.95
N TYR A 226 -14.19 3.01 -22.51
CA TYR A 226 -13.81 1.69 -23.02
C TYR A 226 -13.69 0.64 -21.90
N SER A 227 -13.42 1.09 -20.68
CA SER A 227 -13.44 0.22 -19.49
C SER A 227 -14.82 -0.38 -19.22
N PHE A 228 -15.91 0.40 -19.35
CA PHE A 228 -17.22 -0.03 -18.85
C PHE A 228 -17.74 -1.27 -19.60
N GLY A 229 -18.03 -2.34 -18.85
CA GLY A 229 -18.48 -3.62 -19.38
C GLY A 229 -17.36 -4.54 -19.89
N SER A 230 -16.09 -4.12 -19.85
CA SER A 230 -14.98 -4.97 -20.23
C SER A 230 -14.74 -6.10 -19.24
N GLN A 231 -14.29 -7.26 -19.74
CA GLN A 231 -14.15 -8.48 -18.95
C GLN A 231 -12.97 -8.41 -17.97
N ILE A 232 -13.19 -8.98 -16.78
CA ILE A 232 -12.19 -9.13 -15.71
C ILE A 232 -11.92 -10.62 -15.50
N TYR A 233 -10.64 -10.95 -15.31
CA TYR A 233 -10.15 -12.30 -15.15
C TYR A 233 -9.47 -12.51 -13.79
N ALA A 234 -9.62 -13.70 -13.22
CA ALA A 234 -8.93 -14.09 -12.00
C ALA A 234 -7.40 -14.11 -12.22
N VAL A 235 -6.64 -13.46 -11.33
CA VAL A 235 -5.19 -13.27 -11.47
C VAL A 235 -4.42 -14.54 -11.12
N ALA A 236 -5.01 -15.40 -10.31
CA ALA A 236 -4.44 -16.68 -9.90
C ALA A 236 -5.56 -17.66 -9.55
N ASN A 237 -5.19 -18.93 -9.37
CA ASN A 237 -6.11 -19.93 -8.82
C ASN A 237 -6.49 -19.54 -7.39
N GLY A 238 -7.71 -19.86 -6.98
CA GLY A 238 -8.14 -19.59 -5.62
C GLY A 238 -9.60 -19.90 -5.38
N LYS A 239 -10.07 -19.55 -4.18
CA LYS A 239 -11.46 -19.73 -3.76
C LYS A 239 -12.10 -18.36 -3.53
N VAL A 240 -13.29 -18.16 -4.08
CA VAL A 240 -14.08 -16.95 -3.81
C VAL A 240 -14.56 -17.00 -2.37
N ILE A 241 -14.12 -16.03 -1.56
CA ILE A 241 -14.49 -15.91 -0.15
C ILE A 241 -15.48 -14.77 0.12
N TYR A 242 -15.62 -13.84 -0.83
CA TYR A 242 -16.59 -12.75 -0.78
C TYR A 242 -17.04 -12.38 -2.20
N ALA A 243 -18.32 -12.05 -2.35
CA ALA A 243 -18.90 -11.56 -3.60
C ALA A 243 -20.09 -10.63 -3.31
N SER A 244 -20.11 -9.46 -3.94
CA SER A 244 -21.21 -8.48 -3.92
C SER A 244 -21.56 -8.08 -5.36
N ASN A 245 -22.85 -8.06 -5.72
CA ASN A 245 -23.31 -7.91 -7.11
C ASN A 245 -24.60 -7.07 -7.28
N ASN A 246 -25.05 -6.37 -6.23
CA ASN A 246 -26.34 -5.66 -6.20
C ASN A 246 -26.23 -4.13 -6.07
N HIS A 247 -25.02 -3.57 -6.26
CA HIS A 247 -24.78 -2.13 -6.29
C HIS A 247 -24.97 -1.59 -7.70
N LYS A 248 -25.63 -0.44 -7.81
CA LYS A 248 -25.86 0.24 -9.08
C LYS A 248 -24.59 0.93 -9.59
N ASP A 249 -24.51 1.06 -10.91
CA ASP A 249 -23.48 1.83 -11.61
C ASP A 249 -23.86 3.33 -11.74
N ASP A 250 -24.26 3.96 -10.64
CA ASP A 250 -24.83 5.32 -10.62
C ASP A 250 -23.92 6.39 -10.01
N LYS A 251 -22.67 6.03 -9.69
CA LYS A 251 -21.64 6.91 -9.08
C LYS A 251 -22.07 7.49 -7.72
N GLN A 252 -22.98 6.81 -7.01
CA GLN A 252 -23.38 7.17 -5.67
C GLN A 252 -22.80 6.20 -4.64
N PHE A 253 -22.31 6.75 -3.53
CA PHE A 253 -21.78 5.96 -2.43
C PHE A 253 -22.25 6.51 -1.08
N ASP A 254 -22.92 5.67 -0.31
CA ASP A 254 -23.26 5.97 1.08
C ASP A 254 -22.11 5.54 1.99
N VAL A 255 -21.30 6.52 2.40
CA VAL A 255 -20.16 6.32 3.29
C VAL A 255 -20.54 5.67 4.63
N MET A 256 -21.80 5.79 5.08
CA MET A 256 -22.23 5.23 6.36
C MET A 256 -22.24 3.70 6.36
N LYS A 257 -22.37 3.06 5.18
CA LYS A 257 -22.30 1.61 5.03
C LYS A 257 -20.95 1.01 5.43
N LEU A 258 -19.88 1.82 5.45
CA LEU A 258 -18.56 1.38 5.91
C LEU A 258 -18.55 0.97 7.39
N LYS A 259 -19.56 1.39 8.18
CA LYS A 259 -19.74 0.90 9.56
C LYS A 259 -20.03 -0.59 9.62
N ASP A 260 -20.75 -1.11 8.64
CA ASP A 260 -21.21 -2.48 8.62
C ASP A 260 -20.20 -3.38 7.89
N ASN A 261 -19.67 -2.89 6.77
CA ASN A 261 -18.72 -3.62 5.95
C ASN A 261 -17.84 -2.67 5.13
N GLN A 262 -16.53 -2.75 5.30
CA GLN A 262 -15.58 -1.89 4.59
C GLN A 262 -15.45 -2.23 3.11
N LEU A 263 -15.80 -3.46 2.71
CA LEU A 263 -15.82 -3.84 1.31
C LEU A 263 -16.91 -3.11 0.51
N GLU A 264 -17.86 -2.43 1.18
CA GLU A 264 -18.83 -1.54 0.52
C GLU A 264 -18.15 -0.37 -0.22
N LEU A 265 -16.92 0.00 0.17
CA LEU A 265 -16.11 0.97 -0.57
C LEU A 265 -15.98 0.59 -2.06
N TYR A 266 -15.89 -0.71 -2.34
CA TYR A 266 -15.72 -1.27 -3.68
C TYR A 266 -17.04 -1.50 -4.42
N GLY A 267 -18.19 -1.29 -3.78
CA GLY A 267 -19.50 -1.59 -4.36
C GLY A 267 -19.65 -3.08 -4.66
N ASN A 268 -19.90 -3.42 -5.92
CA ASN A 268 -19.80 -4.80 -6.38
C ASN A 268 -18.32 -5.20 -6.41
N CYS A 269 -17.98 -6.28 -5.73
CA CYS A 269 -16.61 -6.76 -5.68
C CYS A 269 -16.54 -8.26 -5.49
N ILE A 270 -15.39 -8.83 -5.84
CA ILE A 270 -15.03 -10.23 -5.57
C ILE A 270 -13.76 -10.22 -4.73
N ALA A 271 -13.70 -11.05 -3.69
CA ALA A 271 -12.46 -11.38 -3.00
C ALA A 271 -12.13 -12.87 -3.17
N ILE A 272 -10.89 -13.17 -3.56
CA ILE A 272 -10.41 -14.52 -3.85
C ILE A 272 -9.21 -14.83 -2.95
N GLU A 273 -9.34 -15.84 -2.09
CA GLU A 273 -8.22 -16.35 -1.28
C GLU A 273 -7.39 -17.33 -2.12
N HIS A 274 -6.07 -17.16 -2.09
CA HIS A 274 -5.10 -18.00 -2.78
C HIS A 274 -4.42 -19.00 -1.82
N ASP A 275 -3.65 -19.95 -2.37
CA ASP A 275 -3.01 -21.02 -1.59
C ASP A 275 -2.03 -20.49 -0.53
N ASP A 276 -1.40 -19.34 -0.77
CA ASP A 276 -0.48 -18.67 0.16
C ASP A 276 -1.18 -17.77 1.21
N LYS A 277 -2.52 -17.79 1.25
CA LYS A 277 -3.40 -16.99 2.12
C LYS A 277 -3.45 -15.50 1.82
N SER A 278 -2.82 -15.05 0.74
CA SER A 278 -3.11 -13.74 0.19
C SER A 278 -4.51 -13.72 -0.41
N ILE A 279 -5.13 -12.53 -0.42
CA ILE A 279 -6.47 -12.32 -0.94
C ILE A 279 -6.39 -11.24 -2.01
N SER A 280 -6.82 -11.54 -3.24
CA SER A 280 -7.03 -10.52 -4.28
C SER A 280 -8.44 -9.95 -4.18
N ILE A 281 -8.57 -8.63 -4.34
CA ILE A 281 -9.87 -7.94 -4.39
C ILE A 281 -10.01 -7.27 -5.75
N TYR A 282 -11.19 -7.42 -6.34
CA TYR A 282 -11.60 -6.80 -7.59
C TYR A 282 -12.79 -5.89 -7.30
N GLY A 283 -12.59 -4.58 -7.37
CA GLY A 283 -13.60 -3.59 -7.00
C GLY A 283 -14.25 -2.90 -8.19
N HIS A 284 -15.30 -2.11 -7.90
CA HIS A 284 -16.05 -1.30 -8.85
C HIS A 284 -16.64 -2.13 -10.00
N LEU A 285 -17.10 -3.35 -9.70
CA LEU A 285 -17.63 -4.26 -10.70
C LEU A 285 -19.01 -3.79 -11.19
N LYS A 286 -19.34 -4.13 -12.43
CA LYS A 286 -20.61 -3.76 -13.05
C LYS A 286 -21.78 -4.49 -12.39
N GLU A 287 -22.88 -3.79 -12.21
CA GLU A 287 -24.13 -4.33 -11.68
C GLU A 287 -24.54 -5.60 -12.45
N ASN A 288 -24.88 -6.66 -11.71
CA ASN A 288 -25.32 -7.95 -12.26
C ASN A 288 -24.30 -8.63 -13.20
N SER A 289 -23.00 -8.34 -13.09
CA SER A 289 -21.97 -8.89 -14.00
C SER A 289 -21.15 -10.06 -13.45
N LEU A 290 -21.20 -10.32 -12.14
CA LEU A 290 -20.41 -11.39 -11.52
C LEU A 290 -20.79 -12.76 -12.10
N LYS A 291 -19.78 -13.55 -12.49
CA LYS A 291 -19.89 -14.91 -13.03
C LYS A 291 -19.58 -16.01 -12.01
N VAL A 292 -19.29 -15.61 -10.77
CA VAL A 292 -18.89 -16.48 -9.67
C VAL A 292 -19.63 -16.11 -8.39
N LYS A 293 -19.71 -17.05 -7.45
CA LYS A 293 -20.30 -16.85 -6.12
C LYS A 293 -19.36 -17.35 -5.02
N VAL A 294 -19.63 -16.94 -3.78
CA VAL A 294 -18.89 -17.40 -2.61
C VAL A 294 -18.85 -18.93 -2.57
N GLY A 295 -17.65 -19.48 -2.39
CA GLY A 295 -17.39 -20.92 -2.35
C GLY A 295 -16.84 -21.49 -3.65
N ASP A 296 -17.01 -20.81 -4.79
CA ASP A 296 -16.48 -21.28 -6.07
C ASP A 296 -14.95 -21.31 -6.07
N VAL A 297 -14.37 -22.31 -6.74
CA VAL A 297 -12.94 -22.37 -7.05
C VAL A 297 -12.73 -21.83 -8.45
N VAL A 298 -11.86 -20.84 -8.59
CA VAL A 298 -11.52 -20.23 -9.87
C VAL A 298 -10.13 -20.65 -10.33
N LYS A 299 -9.92 -20.64 -11.64
CA LYS A 299 -8.60 -20.79 -12.25
C LYS A 299 -8.07 -19.45 -12.73
N THR A 300 -6.75 -19.33 -12.78
CA THR A 300 -6.07 -18.20 -13.43
C THR A 300 -6.64 -17.98 -14.84
N ASN A 301 -6.87 -16.72 -15.22
CA ASN A 301 -7.49 -16.32 -16.49
C ASN A 301 -8.96 -16.76 -16.68
N GLN A 302 -9.64 -17.26 -15.66
CA GLN A 302 -11.09 -17.45 -15.69
C GLN A 302 -11.77 -16.08 -15.64
N GLU A 303 -12.72 -15.82 -16.54
CA GLU A 303 -13.54 -14.61 -16.48
C GLU A 303 -14.46 -14.67 -15.25
N ILE A 304 -14.46 -13.60 -14.45
CA ILE A 304 -15.18 -13.55 -13.17
C ILE A 304 -16.20 -12.43 -13.07
N ALA A 305 -16.04 -11.34 -13.82
CA ALA A 305 -16.94 -10.18 -13.79
C ALA A 305 -16.68 -9.24 -14.99
N GLN A 306 -17.37 -8.09 -14.98
CA GLN A 306 -17.09 -6.98 -15.88
C GLN A 306 -16.82 -5.69 -15.08
N ILE A 307 -16.03 -4.77 -15.65
CA ILE A 307 -15.76 -3.45 -15.06
C ILE A 307 -17.03 -2.61 -15.04
N GLY A 308 -17.33 -1.99 -13.91
CA GLY A 308 -18.42 -1.05 -13.71
C GLY A 308 -17.92 0.28 -13.14
N VAL A 309 -18.78 0.92 -12.35
CA VAL A 309 -18.49 2.14 -11.56
C VAL A 309 -19.20 2.11 -10.20
N SER A 310 -19.65 0.93 -9.75
CA SER A 310 -20.33 0.79 -8.47
C SER A 310 -19.43 1.12 -7.27
N GLY A 311 -20.03 1.52 -6.15
CA GLY A 311 -19.30 1.88 -4.93
C GLY A 311 -18.69 3.28 -5.00
N SER A 312 -17.59 3.50 -4.28
CA SER A 312 -16.89 4.79 -4.22
C SER A 312 -16.02 5.03 -5.46
N SER A 313 -16.64 5.16 -6.64
CA SER A 313 -15.96 5.40 -7.91
C SER A 313 -16.60 6.52 -8.72
N PHE A 314 -15.77 7.35 -9.35
CA PHE A 314 -16.21 8.50 -10.16
C PHE A 314 -16.32 8.20 -11.66
N PHE A 315 -15.63 7.16 -12.14
CA PHE A 315 -15.62 6.77 -13.55
C PHE A 315 -15.26 5.28 -13.72
N PRO A 316 -15.62 4.62 -14.84
CA PRO A 316 -15.33 3.21 -15.05
C PRO A 316 -13.84 2.83 -15.08
N HIS A 317 -13.42 2.03 -14.10
CA HIS A 317 -12.07 1.46 -13.97
C HIS A 317 -12.12 0.18 -13.11
N LEU A 318 -11.08 -0.65 -13.20
CA LEU A 318 -10.89 -1.77 -12.25
C LEU A 318 -9.99 -1.31 -11.10
N HIS A 319 -10.53 -1.26 -9.88
CA HIS A 319 -9.71 -1.28 -8.66
C HIS A 319 -9.26 -2.71 -8.40
N PHE A 320 -7.96 -2.92 -8.23
CA PHE A 320 -7.38 -4.22 -7.91
C PHE A 320 -6.33 -4.09 -6.81
N GLU A 321 -6.32 -5.02 -5.86
CA GLU A 321 -5.28 -5.07 -4.84
C GLU A 321 -5.11 -6.49 -4.28
N VAL A 322 -4.02 -6.69 -3.55
CA VAL A 322 -3.78 -7.91 -2.77
C VAL A 322 -3.62 -7.55 -1.30
N ARG A 323 -4.19 -8.33 -0.39
CA ARG A 323 -4.16 -8.10 1.05
C ARG A 323 -3.89 -9.37 1.84
N ASN A 324 -3.56 -9.21 3.12
CA ASN A 324 -3.41 -10.31 4.07
C ASN A 324 -4.72 -10.77 4.75
N SER A 325 -5.80 -9.98 4.67
CA SER A 325 -7.14 -10.30 5.18
C SER A 325 -8.19 -9.39 4.54
N ILE A 326 -9.48 -9.66 4.76
CA ILE A 326 -10.61 -8.76 4.40
C ILE A 326 -11.16 -7.99 5.61
N SER A 327 -10.44 -8.00 6.74
CA SER A 327 -10.86 -7.34 7.97
C SER A 327 -10.57 -5.85 7.96
N ASN A 328 -11.05 -5.15 8.99
CA ASN A 328 -10.81 -3.73 9.22
C ASN A 328 -9.36 -3.34 9.59
N ILE A 329 -8.51 -4.35 9.78
CA ILE A 329 -7.09 -4.20 10.10
C ILE A 329 -6.22 -4.84 9.01
N ALA A 330 -6.77 -5.06 7.82
CA ALA A 330 -6.03 -5.60 6.68
C ALA A 330 -4.90 -4.67 6.25
N GLU A 331 -3.78 -5.26 5.84
CA GLU A 331 -2.69 -4.53 5.17
C GLU A 331 -2.64 -4.97 3.72
N GLY A 332 -2.40 -3.99 2.84
CA GLY A 332 -2.07 -4.26 1.45
C GLY A 332 -0.74 -5.02 1.35
N LEU A 333 -0.63 -5.87 0.35
CA LEU A 333 0.59 -6.59 0.00
C LEU A 333 1.04 -6.16 -1.39
N PRO A 334 2.36 -6.00 -1.64
CA PRO A 334 2.83 -5.77 -2.99
C PRO A 334 2.39 -6.88 -3.93
N SER A 335 2.04 -6.53 -5.16
CA SER A 335 1.72 -7.48 -6.22
C SER A 335 2.35 -7.06 -7.55
N TYR A 336 2.71 -8.03 -8.38
CA TYR A 336 3.35 -7.86 -9.68
C TYR A 336 2.74 -8.83 -10.66
N PHE A 337 2.57 -8.40 -11.91
CA PHE A 337 1.91 -9.20 -12.92
C PHE A 337 2.88 -9.84 -13.91
N ASP A 338 2.59 -11.05 -14.34
CA ASP A 338 3.32 -11.69 -15.41
C ASP A 338 2.86 -11.24 -16.79
N ASN A 339 3.79 -11.28 -17.74
CA ASN A 339 3.54 -11.07 -19.17
C ASN A 339 2.94 -9.71 -19.53
N VAL A 340 3.20 -8.70 -18.70
CA VAL A 340 2.89 -7.31 -19.01
C VAL A 340 4.02 -6.69 -19.84
N LEU A 341 3.63 -6.04 -20.94
CA LEU A 341 4.50 -5.22 -21.77
C LEU A 341 4.22 -3.75 -21.48
N LEU A 342 5.25 -3.01 -21.08
CA LEU A 342 5.23 -1.56 -21.05
C LEU A 342 5.31 -1.02 -22.48
N LEU A 343 4.43 -0.08 -22.81
CA LEU A 343 4.42 0.63 -24.09
C LEU A 343 5.14 1.98 -23.93
N GLU A 344 6.31 2.09 -24.56
CA GLU A 344 7.13 3.30 -24.61
C GLU A 344 7.05 3.86 -26.04
N GLY A 345 5.89 4.41 -26.38
CA GLY A 345 5.55 4.78 -27.75
C GLY A 345 5.41 3.55 -28.64
N LYS A 346 6.31 3.38 -29.63
CA LYS A 346 6.35 2.19 -30.49
C LYS A 346 7.10 1.01 -29.87
N LEU A 347 7.88 1.26 -28.82
CA LEU A 347 8.66 0.22 -28.16
C LEU A 347 7.76 -0.55 -27.19
N LYS A 348 7.93 -1.88 -27.17
CA LYS A 348 7.30 -2.77 -26.20
C LYS A 348 8.37 -3.42 -25.35
N ARG A 349 8.39 -3.16 -24.05
CA ARG A 349 9.37 -3.70 -23.11
C ARG A 349 8.70 -4.62 -22.11
N LYS A 350 9.23 -5.84 -21.97
CA LYS A 350 8.77 -6.74 -20.90
C LYS A 350 9.27 -6.20 -19.56
N LEU A 351 8.37 -6.12 -18.58
CA LEU A 351 8.73 -5.79 -17.21
C LEU A 351 9.09 -7.07 -16.44
N THR A 352 10.17 -7.02 -15.65
CA THR A 352 10.62 -8.12 -14.81
C THR A 352 11.27 -7.56 -13.53
N PRO A 353 10.62 -7.68 -12.36
CA PRO A 353 9.24 -8.17 -12.17
C PRO A 353 8.25 -7.25 -12.90
N GLY A 354 7.03 -7.71 -13.17
CA GLY A 354 5.99 -6.87 -13.78
C GLY A 354 5.37 -5.86 -12.81
N LEU A 355 6.25 -5.13 -12.12
CA LEU A 355 5.91 -3.94 -11.35
C LEU A 355 5.61 -2.82 -12.33
N VAL A 356 4.36 -2.38 -12.31
CA VAL A 356 3.86 -1.27 -13.12
C VAL A 356 3.61 -0.05 -12.24
N GLU A 357 3.69 1.14 -12.82
CA GLU A 357 3.63 2.41 -12.10
C GLU A 357 2.51 3.31 -12.63
N THR A 358 2.07 4.25 -11.81
CA THR A 358 1.09 5.28 -12.16
C THR A 358 1.52 5.99 -13.45
N GLY A 359 0.61 6.07 -14.41
CA GLY A 359 0.83 6.65 -15.74
C GLY A 359 1.43 5.70 -16.78
N ASN A 360 1.84 4.47 -16.40
CA ASN A 360 2.29 3.49 -17.39
C ASN A 360 1.13 3.10 -18.31
N ILE A 361 1.42 2.97 -19.61
CA ILE A 361 0.53 2.31 -20.56
C ILE A 361 1.10 0.91 -20.81
N ILE A 362 0.26 -0.09 -20.59
CA ILE A 362 0.65 -1.49 -20.68
C ILE A 362 -0.26 -2.28 -21.62
N GLU A 363 0.22 -3.43 -22.04
CA GLU A 363 -0.53 -4.41 -22.80
C GLU A 363 -0.18 -5.82 -22.32
N THR A 364 -1.16 -6.71 -22.32
CA THR A 364 -0.95 -8.13 -22.05
C THR A 364 -0.63 -8.89 -23.33
N LYS A 365 0.35 -9.80 -23.28
CA LYS A 365 0.63 -10.73 -24.38
C LYS A 365 -0.46 -11.78 -24.62
#